data_AF-A0A950GT21-F1
#
_entry.id   AF-A0A950GT21-F1
#
_cell.length_a   1.000
_cell.length_b   1.000
_cell.length_c   1.000
_cell.angle_alpha   90.00
_cell.angle_beta   90.00
_cell.angle_gamma   90.00
#
_symmetry.space_group_name_H-M   'P 1'
#
loop_
_entity.id
_entity.type
_entity.pdbx_description
1 polymer ?
#
loop_
_entity_poly.entity_id
_entity_poly.type
_entity_poly.pdbx_seq_one_letter_code
_entity_poly.pdbx_strand_id
1 'polypeptide(L)'
;MALSEQLTRLAARAKETEDRYEAAKTKANVNLEQEVKEARESAQAQAEALDTGVDQGKDKVSSWWTNVQRSWNEQMAAMHKDIDEKRTAHDVKTVQRHADSAEEDAGFAIELAYGAVVEAEYAVLDAALARMQADEMAAAE
;
A
#
# COMPACT_ATOMS: atom_id res chain seq x y z
N MET A 1 3.45 -1.22 -18.72
CA MET A 1 2.67 -2.40 -18.28
C MET A 1 1.22 -2.14 -18.62
N ALA A 2 0.45 -3.17 -18.95
CA ALA A 2 -0.99 -3.03 -19.14
C ALA A 2 -1.69 -2.85 -17.79
N LEU A 3 -2.85 -2.17 -17.76
CA LEU A 3 -3.63 -2.00 -16.52
C LEU A 3 -4.02 -3.36 -15.91
N SER A 4 -4.33 -4.34 -16.75
CA SER A 4 -4.60 -5.73 -16.34
C SER A 4 -3.41 -6.41 -15.64
N GLU A 5 -2.18 -6.14 -16.10
CA GLU A 5 -0.95 -6.66 -15.50
C GLU A 5 -0.67 -6.00 -14.14
N GLN A 6 -0.98 -4.69 -14.00
CA GLN A 6 -0.87 -3.99 -12.72
C GLN A 6 -1.90 -4.50 -11.69
N LEU A 7 -3.15 -4.74 -12.12
CA LEU A 7 -4.18 -5.35 -11.26
C LEU A 7 -3.81 -6.78 -10.84
N THR A 8 -3.21 -7.57 -11.75
CA THR A 8 -2.73 -8.93 -11.43
C THR A 8 -1.63 -8.89 -10.36
N ARG A 9 -0.69 -7.94 -10.46
CA ARG A 9 0.33 -7.73 -9.44
C ARG A 9 -0.27 -7.36 -8.08
N LEU A 10 -1.29 -6.51 -8.06
CA LEU A 10 -1.98 -6.11 -6.84
C LEU A 10 -2.66 -7.31 -6.16
N ALA A 11 -3.39 -8.13 -6.93
CA ALA A 11 -4.02 -9.34 -6.43
C ALA A 11 -3.00 -10.35 -5.87
N ALA A 12 -1.89 -10.57 -6.58
CA ALA A 12 -0.81 -11.43 -6.12
C ALA A 12 -0.19 -10.93 -4.80
N ARG A 13 0.00 -9.62 -4.66
CA ARG A 13 0.55 -9.03 -3.44
C ARG A 13 -0.39 -9.16 -2.25
N ALA A 14 -1.69 -8.97 -2.44
CA ALA A 14 -2.69 -9.20 -1.41
C ALA A 14 -2.68 -10.67 -0.95
N LYS A 15 -2.57 -11.61 -1.89
CA LYS A 15 -2.48 -13.04 -1.56
C LYS A 15 -1.19 -13.40 -0.80
N GLU A 16 -0.06 -12.83 -1.19
CA GLU A 16 1.21 -13.02 -0.49
C GLU A 16 1.13 -12.53 0.97
N THR A 17 0.47 -11.40 1.23
CA THR A 17 0.26 -10.89 2.59
C THR A 17 -0.55 -11.85 3.44
N GLU A 18 -1.64 -12.41 2.91
CA GLU A 18 -2.45 -13.43 3.58
C GLU A 18 -1.61 -14.67 3.92
N ASP A 19 -0.88 -15.21 2.94
CA ASP A 19 -0.07 -16.42 3.10
C ASP A 19 1.06 -16.20 4.13
N ARG A 20 1.68 -15.01 4.16
CA ARG A 20 2.70 -14.65 5.16
C ARG A 20 2.12 -14.52 6.56
N TYR A 21 0.92 -13.97 6.71
CA TYR A 21 0.23 -13.89 8.00
C TYR A 21 -0.12 -15.29 8.55
N GLU A 22 -0.66 -16.18 7.71
CA GLU A 22 -0.92 -17.56 8.14
C GLU A 22 0.36 -18.31 8.51
N ALA A 23 1.44 -18.10 7.76
CA ALA A 23 2.75 -18.68 8.09
C ALA A 23 3.29 -18.13 9.43
N ALA A 24 3.11 -16.84 9.71
CA ALA A 24 3.57 -16.19 10.94
C ALA A 24 2.98 -16.82 12.21
N LYS A 25 1.72 -17.29 12.17
CA LYS A 25 1.05 -17.97 13.30
C LYS A 25 1.76 -19.23 13.79
N THR A 26 2.59 -19.85 12.95
CA THR A 26 3.26 -21.14 13.23
C THR A 26 4.78 -21.03 13.36
N LYS A 27 5.35 -19.82 13.21
CA LYS A 27 6.81 -19.59 13.20
C LYS A 27 7.37 -19.29 14.59
N ALA A 28 8.67 -19.58 14.75
CA ALA A 28 9.44 -19.13 15.92
C ALA A 28 9.67 -17.61 15.88
N ASN A 29 9.70 -16.96 17.05
CA ASN A 29 9.80 -15.49 17.19
C ASN A 29 10.94 -14.86 16.37
N VAL A 30 12.12 -15.48 16.32
CA VAL A 30 13.28 -14.95 15.58
C VAL A 30 13.01 -14.86 14.07
N ASN A 31 12.27 -15.82 13.50
CA ASN A 31 11.92 -15.80 12.08
C ASN A 31 10.87 -14.72 11.78
N LEU A 32 9.96 -14.48 12.72
CA LEU A 32 8.94 -13.45 12.60
C LEU A 32 9.53 -12.04 12.65
N GLU A 33 10.49 -11.78 13.54
CA GLU A 33 11.18 -10.48 13.62
C GLU A 33 11.90 -10.12 12.32
N GLN A 34 12.55 -11.09 11.68
CA GLN A 34 13.22 -10.90 10.40
C GLN A 34 12.21 -10.59 9.28
N GLU A 35 11.10 -11.33 9.21
CA GLU A 35 10.07 -11.09 8.20
C GLU A 35 9.38 -9.74 8.35
N VAL A 36 9.17 -9.27 9.57
CA VAL A 36 8.67 -7.91 9.85
C VAL A 36 9.66 -6.86 9.34
N LYS A 37 10.97 -7.08 9.53
CA LYS A 37 12.01 -6.17 9.01
C LYS A 37 12.01 -6.14 7.48
N GLU A 38 11.97 -7.29 6.83
CA GLU A 38 11.93 -7.38 5.36
C GLU A 38 10.65 -6.74 4.78
N ALA A 39 9.51 -6.93 5.44
CA ALA A 39 8.25 -6.29 5.05
C ALA A 39 8.36 -4.75 5.14
N ARG A 40 9.02 -4.24 6.18
CA ARG A 40 9.27 -2.80 6.35
C ARG A 40 10.20 -2.24 5.28
N GLU A 41 11.31 -2.92 4.99
CA GLU A 41 12.24 -2.52 3.92
C GLU A 41 11.54 -2.51 2.55
N SER A 42 10.69 -3.50 2.28
CA SER A 42 9.87 -3.55 1.06
C SER A 42 8.86 -2.40 1.00
N ALA A 43 8.23 -2.05 2.12
CA ALA A 43 7.29 -0.93 2.19
C ALA A 43 8.00 0.42 1.92
N GLN A 44 9.19 0.62 2.49
CA GLN A 44 10.02 1.80 2.26
C GLN A 44 10.45 1.91 0.79
N ALA A 45 10.97 0.83 0.21
CA ALA A 45 11.36 0.81 -1.20
C ALA A 45 10.18 1.13 -2.15
N GLN A 46 8.98 0.66 -1.81
CA GLN A 46 7.77 0.96 -2.59
C GLN A 46 7.37 2.44 -2.47
N ALA A 47 7.50 3.05 -1.29
CA ALA A 47 7.25 4.47 -1.08
C ALA A 47 8.24 5.35 -1.86
N GLU A 48 9.53 4.99 -1.88
CA GLU A 48 10.57 5.67 -2.67
C GLU A 48 10.34 5.54 -4.19
N ALA A 49 9.89 4.36 -4.64
CA ALA A 49 9.57 4.12 -6.04
C ALA A 49 8.36 4.95 -6.50
N LEU A 50 7.35 5.13 -5.64
CA LEU A 50 6.22 6.02 -5.90
C LEU A 50 6.69 7.47 -6.05
N ASP A 51 7.54 7.96 -5.13
CA ASP A 51 8.10 9.32 -5.17
C ASP A 51 8.87 9.60 -6.47
N THR A 52 9.74 8.67 -6.87
CA THR A 52 10.54 8.76 -8.09
C THR A 52 9.68 8.67 -9.37
N GLY A 53 8.63 7.85 -9.36
CA GLY A 53 7.72 7.68 -10.50
C GLY A 53 6.91 8.95 -10.83
N VAL A 54 6.52 9.71 -9.81
CA VAL A 54 5.83 11.00 -9.99
C VAL A 54 6.77 12.03 -10.58
N ASP A 55 8.02 12.11 -10.12
CA ASP A 55 9.00 13.05 -10.66
C ASP A 55 9.30 12.83 -12.14
N GLN A 56 9.30 11.58 -12.60
CA GLN A 56 9.49 11.21 -14.00
C GLN A 56 8.22 11.39 -14.87
N GLY A 57 7.04 11.48 -14.24
CA GLY A 57 5.73 11.56 -14.89
C GLY A 57 5.02 12.91 -14.75
N LYS A 58 5.66 13.94 -14.17
CA LYS A 58 5.06 15.26 -13.85
C LYS A 58 4.30 15.93 -15.00
N ASP A 59 4.65 15.66 -16.25
CA ASP A 59 3.96 16.20 -17.43
C ASP A 59 2.67 15.45 -17.81
N LYS A 60 2.43 14.25 -17.26
CA LYS A 60 1.30 13.37 -17.61
C LYS A 60 0.40 12.98 -16.42
N VAL A 61 0.89 13.09 -15.19
CA VAL A 61 0.10 12.80 -13.98
C VAL A 61 -0.57 14.09 -13.49
N SER A 62 -1.90 14.06 -13.30
CA SER A 62 -2.63 15.22 -12.80
C SER A 62 -2.08 15.72 -11.46
N SER A 63 -2.06 17.03 -11.24
CA SER A 63 -1.60 17.64 -9.99
C SER A 63 -2.36 17.14 -8.75
N TRP A 64 -3.61 16.70 -8.94
CA TRP A 64 -4.41 16.06 -7.90
C TRP A 64 -3.79 14.74 -7.41
N TRP A 65 -3.38 13.85 -8.32
CA TRP A 65 -2.74 12.58 -7.98
C TRP A 65 -1.40 12.76 -7.25
N THR A 66 -0.61 13.77 -7.64
CA THR A 66 0.63 14.12 -6.94
C THR A 66 0.41 14.51 -5.48
N ASN A 67 -0.71 15.19 -5.18
CA ASN A 67 -1.04 15.57 -3.80
C ASN A 67 -1.52 14.37 -2.97
N VAL A 68 -2.31 13.48 -3.57
CA VAL A 68 -2.72 12.21 -2.92
C VAL A 68 -1.49 11.40 -2.53
N GLN A 69 -0.52 11.24 -3.43
CA GLN A 69 0.71 10.52 -3.13
C GLN A 69 1.52 11.15 -2.00
N ARG A 70 1.68 12.48 -1.99
CA ARG A 70 2.43 13.16 -0.93
C ARG A 70 1.76 12.93 0.43
N SER A 71 0.44 13.12 0.50
CA SER A 71 -0.31 12.93 1.74
C SER A 71 -0.23 11.47 2.22
N TRP A 72 -0.28 10.51 1.29
CA TRP A 72 -0.09 9.10 1.60
C TRP A 72 1.29 8.80 2.20
N ASN A 73 2.36 9.32 1.59
CA ASN A 73 3.74 9.13 2.07
C ASN A 73 3.94 9.73 3.47
N GLU A 74 3.40 10.92 3.72
CA GLU A 74 3.45 11.58 5.03
C GLU A 74 2.71 10.76 6.10
N GLN A 75 1.51 10.26 5.78
CA GLN A 75 0.71 9.42 6.69
C GLN A 75 1.41 8.08 6.98
N MET A 76 2.02 7.45 5.97
CA MET A 76 2.75 6.19 6.15
C MET A 76 3.99 6.36 7.02
N ALA A 77 4.76 7.43 6.83
CA ALA A 77 5.91 7.74 7.66
C ALA A 77 5.51 8.00 9.12
N ALA A 78 4.39 8.70 9.36
CA ALA A 78 3.85 8.92 10.69
C ALA A 78 3.44 7.61 11.38
N MET A 79 2.73 6.72 10.66
CA MET A 79 2.35 5.40 11.20
C MET A 79 3.57 4.54 11.55
N HIS A 80 4.60 4.50 10.71
CA HIS A 80 5.82 3.72 10.99
C HIS A 80 6.53 4.23 12.25
N LYS A 81 6.57 5.54 12.44
CA LYS A 81 7.16 6.16 13.63
C LYS A 81 6.38 5.81 14.90
N ASP A 82 5.05 5.87 14.86
CA ASP A 82 4.20 5.52 16.01
C ASP A 82 4.36 4.05 16.43
N ILE A 83 4.43 3.13 15.45
CA ILE A 83 4.68 1.70 15.69
C ILE A 83 6.06 1.49 16.35
N ASP A 84 7.11 2.15 15.87
CA ASP A 84 8.45 2.06 16.44
C ASP A 84 8.52 2.59 17.87
N GLU A 85 7.88 3.73 18.15
CA GLU A 85 7.82 4.32 19.49
C GLU A 85 7.14 3.38 20.48
N LYS A 86 5.98 2.80 20.12
CA LYS A 86 5.26 1.85 20.97
C LYS A 86 6.05 0.55 21.23
N ARG A 87 6.82 0.07 20.24
CA ARG A 87 7.64 -1.15 20.36
C ARG A 87 8.78 -1.04 21.37
N THR A 88 9.27 0.18 21.64
CA THR A 88 10.38 0.40 22.60
C THR A 88 9.96 0.53 24.07
N ALA A 89 8.66 0.54 24.37
CA ALA A 89 8.14 0.68 25.73
C ALA A 89 8.09 -0.67 26.48
N HIS A 90 8.90 -0.81 27.54
CA HIS A 90 9.23 -2.09 28.21
C HIS A 90 8.44 -2.40 29.51
N ASP A 91 7.17 -2.01 29.63
CA ASP A 91 6.31 -2.42 30.78
C ASP A 91 5.35 -3.55 30.36
N VAL A 92 5.15 -4.58 31.19
CA VAL A 92 4.34 -5.78 30.84
C VAL A 92 2.89 -5.42 30.52
N LYS A 93 2.33 -4.42 31.21
CA LYS A 93 1.00 -3.87 30.90
C LYS A 93 0.97 -3.16 29.54
N THR A 94 2.12 -2.64 29.12
CA THR A 94 2.35 -2.00 27.83
C THR A 94 2.55 -3.01 26.73
N VAL A 95 3.17 -4.18 26.99
CA VAL A 95 3.36 -5.24 25.97
C VAL A 95 2.03 -5.79 25.46
N GLN A 96 1.08 -6.07 26.35
CA GLN A 96 -0.22 -6.63 25.95
C GLN A 96 -1.08 -5.58 25.22
N ARG A 97 -1.08 -4.34 25.72
CA ARG A 97 -1.72 -3.20 25.07
C ARG A 97 -1.08 -2.86 23.71
N HIS A 98 0.22 -3.11 23.56
CA HIS A 98 0.95 -2.94 22.31
C HIS A 98 0.55 -4.01 21.29
N ALA A 99 0.35 -5.26 21.71
CA ALA A 99 -0.17 -6.31 20.84
C ALA A 99 -1.59 -5.98 20.34
N ASP A 100 -2.50 -5.58 21.24
CA ASP A 100 -3.87 -5.18 20.86
C ASP A 100 -3.86 -3.98 19.88
N SER A 101 -3.05 -2.95 20.18
CA SER A 101 -2.91 -1.79 19.29
C SER A 101 -2.29 -2.18 17.94
N ALA A 102 -1.35 -3.13 17.89
CA ALA A 102 -0.73 -3.56 16.64
C ALA A 102 -1.70 -4.34 15.76
N GLU A 103 -2.61 -5.13 16.35
CA GLU A 103 -3.70 -5.81 15.63
C GLU A 103 -4.74 -4.80 15.10
N GLU A 104 -5.10 -3.80 15.90
CA GLU A 104 -5.98 -2.69 15.46
C GLU A 104 -5.34 -1.87 14.33
N ASP A 105 -4.06 -1.52 14.47
CA ASP A 105 -3.28 -0.78 13.44
C ASP A 105 -3.18 -1.61 12.14
N ALA A 106 -2.98 -2.93 12.24
CA ALA A 106 -3.00 -3.83 11.09
C ALA A 106 -4.38 -3.91 10.41
N GLY A 107 -5.46 -3.97 11.20
CA GLY A 107 -6.83 -3.93 10.68
C GLY A 107 -7.13 -2.63 9.93
N PHE A 108 -6.73 -1.48 10.48
CA PHE A 108 -6.87 -0.19 9.82
C PHE A 108 -6.05 -0.12 8.52
N ALA A 109 -4.83 -0.65 8.51
CA ALA A 109 -4.01 -0.70 7.31
C ALA A 109 -4.64 -1.56 6.20
N ILE A 110 -5.31 -2.66 6.56
CA ILE A 110 -6.06 -3.49 5.60
C ILE A 110 -7.24 -2.72 5.00
N GLU A 111 -8.04 -2.04 5.81
CA GLU A 111 -9.17 -1.22 5.34
C GLU A 111 -8.70 -0.09 4.41
N LEU A 112 -7.60 0.58 4.76
CA LEU A 112 -7.00 1.62 3.93
C LEU A 112 -6.50 1.06 2.58
N ALA A 113 -5.84 -0.11 2.60
CA ALA A 113 -5.39 -0.78 1.38
C ALA A 113 -6.58 -1.23 0.51
N TYR A 114 -7.65 -1.73 1.12
CA TYR A 114 -8.88 -2.09 0.42
C TYR A 114 -9.50 -0.87 -0.27
N GLY A 115 -9.61 0.27 0.43
CA GLY A 115 -10.07 1.52 -0.17
C GLY A 115 -9.22 1.95 -1.37
N ALA A 116 -7.90 1.83 -1.28
CA ALA A 116 -7.00 2.14 -2.39
C ALA A 116 -7.20 1.20 -3.61
N VAL A 117 -7.50 -0.09 -3.37
CA VAL A 117 -7.82 -1.04 -4.45
C VAL A 117 -9.11 -0.65 -5.16
N VAL A 118 -10.16 -0.28 -4.42
CA VAL A 118 -11.45 0.15 -4.98
C VAL A 118 -11.30 1.43 -5.80
N GLU A 119 -10.50 2.40 -5.34
CA GLU A 119 -10.21 3.62 -6.11
C GLU A 119 -9.41 3.31 -7.39
N ALA A 120 -8.47 2.36 -7.34
CA ALA A 120 -7.74 1.92 -8.52
C ALA A 120 -8.65 1.27 -9.56
N GLU A 121 -9.64 0.48 -9.14
CA GLU A 121 -10.67 -0.07 -10.03
C GLU A 121 -11.44 1.06 -10.74
N TYR A 122 -11.93 2.05 -9.98
CA TYR A 122 -12.60 3.22 -10.55
C TYR A 122 -11.74 3.93 -11.61
N ALA A 123 -10.49 4.25 -11.28
CA ALA A 123 -9.58 4.96 -12.20
C ALA A 123 -9.26 4.14 -13.47
N VAL A 124 -9.15 2.81 -13.37
CA VAL A 124 -8.94 1.92 -14.52
C VAL A 124 -10.16 1.94 -15.44
N LEU A 125 -11.37 1.86 -14.88
CA LEU A 125 -12.61 1.88 -15.65
C LEU A 125 -12.83 3.24 -16.32
N ASP A 126 -12.55 4.34 -15.61
CA ASP A 126 -12.62 5.70 -16.19
C ASP A 126 -11.63 5.88 -17.35
N ALA A 127 -10.40 5.39 -17.19
CA ALA A 127 -9.41 5.42 -18.27
C ALA A 127 -9.84 4.58 -19.50
N ALA A 128 -10.47 3.43 -19.29
CA ALA A 128 -11.01 2.61 -20.36
C ALA A 128 -12.15 3.32 -21.09
N LEU A 129 -13.06 3.96 -20.35
CA LEU A 129 -14.15 4.76 -20.91
C LEU A 129 -13.62 5.93 -21.76
N ALA A 130 -12.65 6.69 -21.22
CA ALA A 130 -12.04 7.79 -21.94
C ALA A 130 -11.36 7.35 -23.26
N ARG A 131 -10.75 6.16 -23.27
CA ARG A 131 -10.18 5.58 -24.49
C ARG A 131 -11.28 5.24 -25.51
N MET A 132 -12.36 4.60 -25.09
CA MET A 132 -13.48 4.27 -25.97
C MET A 132 -14.09 5.54 -26.59
N GLN A 133 -14.30 6.58 -25.80
CA GLN A 133 -14.81 7.86 -26.29
C GLN A 133 -13.88 8.51 -27.32
N ALA A 134 -12.56 8.43 -27.10
CA ALA A 134 -11.58 8.94 -28.07
C ALA A 134 -11.62 8.15 -29.40
N ASP A 135 -11.73 6.82 -29.32
CA ASP A 135 -11.80 5.96 -30.51
C ASP A 135 -13.11 6.18 -31.29
N GLU A 136 -14.24 6.38 -30.59
CA GLU A 136 -15.54 6.72 -31.20
C GLU A 136 -15.49 8.07 -31.93
N MET A 137 -14.91 9.10 -31.31
CA MET A 137 -14.74 10.42 -31.92
C MET A 137 -13.85 10.33 -33.18
N ALA A 138 -12.75 9.58 -33.13
CA ALA A 138 -11.86 9.40 -34.27
C ALA A 138 -12.49 8.60 -35.42
N ALA A 139 -13.46 7.72 -35.13
CA ALA A 139 -14.19 6.95 -36.16
C ALA A 139 -15.36 7.74 -36.79
N ALA A 140 -15.77 8.85 -36.17
CA ALA A 140 -16.84 9.73 -36.65
C ALA A 140 -16.33 10.86 -37.57
N GLU A 141 -15.01 11.06 -37.67
CA GLU A 141 -14.31 11.97 -38.60
C GLU A 141 -13.98 11.29 -39.95
#